data_AF-A0A2A4YA83-F1
#
_entry.id   AF-A0A2A4YA83-F1
#
_cell.length_a   1.000
_cell.length_b   1.000
_cell.length_c   1.000
_cell.angle_alpha   90.00
_cell.angle_beta   90.00
_cell.angle_gamma   90.00
#
_symmetry.space_group_name_H-M   'P 1'
#
loop_
_entity.id
_entity.type
_entity.pdbx_description
1 polymer ?
#
loop_
_entity_poly.entity_id
_entity_poly.type
_entity_poly.pdbx_seq_one_letter_code
_entity_poly.pdbx_strand_id
1 'polypeptide(L)'
;MKANKVAYVLCVAIFLVSCSPNSYEDYRKKGDALVKSIACDLQNIRCKEDLSKEIGTIKKKMKKLCFLMIESSDYAEKHPSSLGKEDKSTLYSDQLQYELLRVCEIEGGKKVLEDVQADMLDKLDAYLRKAKRKKLSKSSYYQN
;
A
#
# COMPACT_ATOMS: atom_id res chain seq x y z
N MET A 1 -43.89 13.69 -9.86
CA MET A 1 -42.77 14.14 -9.00
C MET A 1 -41.79 13.00 -8.62
N LYS A 2 -41.17 12.32 -9.59
CA LYS A 2 -40.17 11.25 -9.31
C LYS A 2 -38.77 11.52 -9.91
N ALA A 3 -38.63 12.50 -10.79
CA ALA A 3 -37.37 12.81 -11.48
C ALA A 3 -36.30 13.48 -10.57
N ASN A 4 -36.71 14.29 -9.58
CA ASN A 4 -35.77 15.03 -8.73
C ASN A 4 -34.96 14.15 -7.77
N LYS A 5 -35.49 12.99 -7.35
CA LYS A 5 -34.76 12.09 -6.43
C LYS A 5 -33.66 11.30 -7.15
N VAL A 6 -33.89 10.93 -8.42
CA VAL A 6 -32.91 10.18 -9.22
C VAL A 6 -31.72 11.06 -9.60
N ALA A 7 -31.97 12.33 -9.96
CA ALA A 7 -30.92 13.30 -10.22
C ALA A 7 -30.03 13.56 -9.00
N TYR A 8 -30.64 13.65 -7.80
CA TYR A 8 -29.89 13.88 -6.56
C TYR A 8 -28.98 12.70 -6.19
N VAL A 9 -29.46 11.46 -6.34
CA VAL A 9 -28.67 10.24 -6.11
C VAL A 9 -27.51 10.13 -7.12
N LEU A 10 -27.76 10.49 -8.38
CA LEU A 10 -26.72 10.47 -9.42
C LEU A 10 -25.65 11.54 -9.18
N CYS A 11 -26.02 12.75 -8.73
CA CYS A 11 -25.07 13.79 -8.37
C CYS A 11 -24.23 13.45 -7.13
N VAL A 12 -24.83 12.87 -6.08
CA VAL A 12 -24.08 12.42 -4.89
C VAL A 12 -23.10 11.29 -5.23
N ALA A 13 -23.46 10.40 -6.16
CA ALA A 13 -22.57 9.33 -6.63
C ALA A 13 -21.34 9.86 -7.40
N ILE A 14 -21.47 10.99 -8.12
CA ILE A 14 -20.36 11.63 -8.87
C ILE A 14 -19.41 12.39 -7.93
N PHE A 15 -19.88 12.89 -6.78
CA PHE A 15 -19.02 13.52 -5.77
C PHE A 15 -18.25 12.52 -4.89
N LEU A 16 -18.58 11.24 -4.95
CA LEU A 16 -17.84 10.16 -4.27
C LEU A 16 -16.76 9.52 -5.16
N VAL A 17 -16.42 10.15 -6.29
CA VAL A 17 -15.25 9.78 -7.10
C VAL A 17 -14.00 10.14 -6.30
N SER A 18 -13.63 9.21 -5.42
CA SER A 18 -12.30 8.92 -4.90
C SER A 18 -11.27 10.04 -5.12
N CYS A 19 -10.95 10.78 -4.05
CA CYS A 19 -9.73 11.58 -3.97
C CYS A 19 -8.50 10.65 -4.04
N SER A 20 -8.19 10.21 -5.27
CA SER A 20 -6.92 9.61 -5.59
C SER A 20 -5.82 10.65 -5.31
N PRO A 21 -4.67 10.23 -4.78
CA PRO A 21 -3.53 11.13 -4.55
C PRO A 21 -3.23 11.93 -5.82
N ASN A 22 -3.08 13.25 -5.70
CA ASN A 22 -2.85 14.12 -6.86
C ASN A 22 -1.38 14.55 -7.00
N SER A 23 -0.54 14.13 -6.05
CA SER A 23 0.89 14.44 -6.00
C SER A 23 1.68 13.26 -5.42
N TYR A 24 2.99 13.23 -5.70
CA TYR A 24 3.90 12.26 -5.09
C TYR A 24 3.94 12.40 -3.55
N GLU A 25 3.80 13.63 -3.04
CA GLU A 25 3.77 13.91 -1.60
C GLU A 25 2.55 13.29 -0.91
N ASP A 26 1.39 13.25 -1.58
CA ASP A 26 0.21 12.59 -1.04
C ASP A 26 0.40 11.08 -0.89
N TYR A 27 1.05 10.43 -1.85
CA TYR A 27 1.43 9.02 -1.73
C TYR A 27 2.36 8.82 -0.54
N ARG A 28 3.35 9.72 -0.35
CA ARG A 28 4.28 9.67 0.79
C ARG A 28 3.54 9.79 2.12
N LYS A 29 2.69 10.81 2.28
CA LYS A 29 1.91 11.04 3.51
C LYS A 29 0.98 9.87 3.82
N LYS A 30 0.29 9.32 2.82
CA LYS A 30 -0.55 8.13 3.00
C LYS A 30 0.29 6.90 3.38
N GLY A 31 1.50 6.78 2.82
CA GLY A 31 2.45 5.72 3.15
C GLY A 31 2.90 5.80 4.60
N ASP A 32 3.36 6.97 5.05
CA ASP A 32 3.78 7.22 6.43
C ASP A 32 2.64 6.94 7.43
N ALA A 33 1.43 7.38 7.11
CA ALA A 33 0.25 7.12 7.94
C ALA A 33 -0.05 5.61 8.06
N LEU A 34 0.08 4.86 6.96
CA LEU A 34 -0.09 3.41 6.98
C LEU A 34 1.02 2.71 7.76
N VAL A 35 2.29 3.08 7.54
CA VAL A 35 3.45 2.53 8.26
C VAL A 35 3.30 2.75 9.77
N LYS A 36 2.98 3.98 10.19
CA LYS A 36 2.70 4.31 11.59
C LYS A 36 1.56 3.47 12.15
N SER A 37 0.47 3.32 11.40
CA SER A 37 -0.69 2.53 11.83
C SER A 37 -0.35 1.05 12.00
N ILE A 38 0.45 0.46 11.10
CA ILE A 38 0.91 -0.93 11.21
C ILE A 38 1.82 -1.09 12.43
N ALA A 39 2.75 -0.16 12.65
CA ALA A 39 3.62 -0.19 13.82
C ALA A 39 2.82 -0.15 15.13
N CYS A 40 1.78 0.70 15.22
CA CYS A 40 0.89 0.74 16.38
C CYS A 40 0.10 -0.56 16.59
N ASP A 41 -0.40 -1.20 15.52
CA ASP A 41 -1.09 -2.48 15.65
C ASP A 41 -0.13 -3.58 16.15
N LEU A 42 1.07 -3.66 15.57
CA LEU A 42 2.10 -4.61 15.99
C LEU A 42 2.48 -4.40 17.46
N GLN A 43 2.54 -3.14 17.92
CA GLN A 43 2.82 -2.81 19.31
C GLN A 43 1.86 -3.45 20.30
N ASN A 44 0.59 -3.63 19.92
CA ASN A 44 -0.43 -4.21 20.78
C ASN A 44 -0.31 -5.73 20.91
N ILE A 45 0.45 -6.39 20.02
CA ILE A 45 0.65 -7.85 20.06
C ILE A 45 1.69 -8.19 21.13
N ARG A 46 1.27 -8.80 22.24
CA ARG A 46 2.17 -9.25 23.32
C ARG A 46 2.31 -10.76 23.39
N CYS A 47 1.32 -11.50 22.93
CA CYS A 47 1.33 -12.95 22.90
C CYS A 47 0.73 -13.53 21.62
N LYS A 48 0.72 -14.87 21.54
CA LYS A 48 0.19 -15.63 20.40
C LYS A 48 -1.31 -15.39 20.18
N GLU A 49 -2.07 -15.24 21.25
CA GLU A 49 -3.50 -14.96 21.19
C GLU A 49 -3.77 -13.59 20.56
N ASP A 50 -3.00 -12.56 20.94
CA ASP A 50 -3.10 -11.23 20.32
C ASP A 50 -2.73 -11.29 18.85
N LEU A 51 -1.65 -12.01 18.51
CA LEU A 51 -1.21 -12.18 17.13
C LEU A 51 -2.33 -12.78 16.28
N SER A 52 -2.99 -13.83 16.77
CA SER A 52 -4.09 -14.48 16.04
C SER A 52 -5.28 -13.54 15.77
N LYS A 53 -5.54 -12.58 16.67
CA LYS A 53 -6.62 -11.60 16.54
C LYS A 53 -6.25 -10.45 15.59
N GLU A 54 -5.03 -9.94 15.71
CA GLU A 54 -4.60 -8.73 15.01
C GLU A 54 -4.05 -9.00 13.60
N ILE A 55 -3.59 -10.23 13.32
CA ILE A 55 -2.93 -10.53 12.04
C ILE A 55 -3.81 -10.25 10.82
N GLY A 56 -5.12 -10.49 10.93
CA GLY A 56 -6.06 -10.19 9.85
C GLY A 56 -6.10 -8.69 9.51
N THR A 57 -5.99 -7.83 10.51
CA THR A 57 -5.96 -6.37 10.35
C THR A 57 -4.62 -5.91 9.76
N ILE A 58 -3.51 -6.42 10.31
CA ILE A 58 -2.15 -6.13 9.83
C ILE A 58 -1.99 -6.52 8.36
N LYS A 59 -2.43 -7.73 7.99
CA LYS A 59 -2.39 -8.23 6.60
C LYS A 59 -3.15 -7.29 5.65
N LYS A 60 -4.32 -6.78 6.06
CA LYS A 60 -5.10 -5.82 5.25
C LYS A 60 -4.35 -4.50 5.08
N LYS A 61 -3.72 -3.98 6.13
CA LYS A 61 -2.97 -2.72 6.09
C LYS A 61 -1.69 -2.86 5.26
N MET A 62 -0.92 -3.94 5.42
CA MET A 62 0.25 -4.24 4.58
C MET A 62 -0.14 -4.37 3.10
N LYS A 63 -1.28 -5.02 2.79
CA LYS A 63 -1.79 -5.07 1.41
C LYS A 63 -2.11 -3.70 0.84
N LYS A 64 -2.73 -2.81 1.64
CA LYS A 64 -2.97 -1.42 1.23
C LYS A 64 -1.65 -0.67 0.98
N LEU A 65 -0.65 -0.89 1.82
CA LEU A 65 0.68 -0.28 1.65
C LEU A 65 1.32 -0.72 0.32
N CYS A 66 1.29 -2.03 -0.01
CA CYS A 66 1.81 -2.51 -1.29
C CYS A 66 1.09 -1.91 -2.49
N PHE A 67 -0.24 -1.78 -2.45
CA PHE A 67 -0.97 -1.11 -3.53
C PHE A 67 -0.61 0.37 -3.65
N LEU A 68 -0.44 1.07 -2.52
CA LEU A 68 -0.02 2.47 -2.53
C LEU A 68 1.37 2.64 -3.14
N MET A 69 2.31 1.72 -2.87
CA MET A 69 3.64 1.71 -3.49
C MET A 69 3.56 1.49 -5.01
N ILE A 70 2.69 0.57 -5.44
CA ILE A 70 2.41 0.32 -6.86
C ILE A 70 1.86 1.58 -7.54
N GLU A 71 0.84 2.20 -6.96
CA GLU A 71 0.21 3.41 -7.51
C GLU A 71 1.18 4.59 -7.55
N SER A 72 2.01 4.74 -6.50
CA SER A 72 3.09 5.73 -6.45
C SER A 72 4.10 5.51 -7.57
N SER A 73 4.49 4.26 -7.81
CA SER A 73 5.40 3.90 -8.91
C SER A 73 4.79 4.20 -10.29
N ASP A 74 3.52 3.87 -10.50
CA ASP A 74 2.78 4.20 -11.72
C ASP A 74 2.66 5.72 -11.93
N TYR A 75 2.46 6.48 -10.86
CA TYR A 75 2.40 7.94 -10.89
C TYR A 75 3.74 8.55 -11.26
N ALA A 76 4.83 8.07 -10.65
CA ALA A 76 6.20 8.49 -10.94
C ALA A 76 6.60 8.24 -12.39
N GLU A 77 6.22 7.09 -12.98
CA GLU A 77 6.50 6.81 -14.40
C GLU A 77 5.79 7.80 -15.34
N LYS A 78 4.59 8.25 -14.98
CA LYS A 78 3.80 9.20 -15.79
C LYS A 78 4.22 10.66 -15.58
N HIS A 79 4.77 10.98 -14.41
CA HIS A 79 5.11 12.35 -14.00
C HIS A 79 6.52 12.42 -13.41
N PRO A 80 7.57 12.12 -14.19
CA PRO A 80 8.94 12.05 -13.68
C PRO A 80 9.43 13.39 -13.09
N SER A 81 8.94 14.52 -13.59
CA SER A 81 9.24 15.86 -13.07
C SER A 81 8.55 16.20 -11.74
N SER A 82 7.60 15.37 -11.28
CA SER A 82 6.87 15.57 -10.02
C SER A 82 7.44 14.76 -8.84
N LEU A 83 8.53 14.03 -9.07
CA LEU A 83 9.24 13.33 -8.01
C LEU A 83 9.79 14.37 -7.02
N GLY A 84 9.37 14.24 -5.76
CA GLY A 84 9.98 15.00 -4.66
C GLY A 84 11.42 14.55 -4.44
N LYS A 85 12.18 15.31 -3.65
CA LYS A 85 13.50 14.87 -3.18
C LYS A 85 13.35 13.54 -2.44
N GLU A 86 14.23 12.58 -2.73
CA GLU A 86 14.36 11.39 -1.89
C GLU A 86 14.71 11.85 -0.47
N ASP A 87 13.81 11.56 0.46
CA ASP A 87 13.97 11.87 1.86
C ASP A 87 14.32 10.57 2.58
N LYS A 88 15.20 10.65 3.58
CA LYS A 88 15.69 9.47 4.32
C LYS A 88 14.54 8.75 5.03
N SER A 89 14.79 7.48 5.40
CA SER A 89 13.92 6.65 6.24
C SER A 89 13.20 7.49 7.31
N THR A 90 11.87 7.43 7.34
CA THR A 90 11.10 8.10 8.38
C THR A 90 11.23 7.34 9.69
N LEU A 91 11.16 8.02 10.83
CA LEU A 91 11.19 7.38 12.17
C LEU A 91 10.17 6.22 12.30
N TYR A 92 9.06 6.30 11.56
CA TYR A 92 8.02 5.27 11.54
C TYR A 92 8.45 4.00 10.82
N SER A 93 9.34 4.08 9.83
CA SER A 93 9.92 2.91 9.17
C SER A 93 10.83 2.13 10.12
N ASP A 94 11.66 2.84 10.88
CA ASP A 94 12.54 2.23 11.88
C ASP A 94 11.71 1.58 13.01
N GLN A 95 10.65 2.27 13.46
CA GLN A 95 9.71 1.72 14.43
C GLN A 95 9.00 0.48 13.89
N LEU A 96 8.51 0.50 12.65
CA LEU A 96 7.89 -0.66 12.02
C LEU A 96 8.85 -1.85 11.97
N GLN A 97 10.11 -1.62 11.59
CA GLN A 97 11.12 -2.66 11.56
C GLN A 97 11.36 -3.27 12.95
N TYR A 98 11.51 -2.44 13.97
CA TYR A 98 11.67 -2.89 15.36
C TYR A 98 10.49 -3.77 15.81
N GLU A 99 9.26 -3.34 15.55
CA GLU A 99 8.07 -4.07 15.98
C GLU A 99 7.86 -5.39 15.22
N LEU A 100 8.22 -5.44 13.93
CA LEU A 100 8.21 -6.68 13.16
C LEU A 100 9.20 -7.70 13.74
N LEU A 101 10.42 -7.27 14.06
CA LEU A 101 11.43 -8.13 14.69
C LEU A 101 10.93 -8.64 16.04
N ARG A 102 10.33 -7.76 16.85
CA ARG A 102 9.75 -8.14 18.15
C ARG A 102 8.66 -9.21 18.01
N VAL A 103 7.76 -9.06 17.04
CA VAL A 103 6.67 -10.03 16.82
C VAL A 103 7.22 -11.36 16.29
N CYS A 104 8.32 -11.38 15.54
CA CYS A 104 8.97 -12.63 15.12
C CYS A 104 9.41 -13.51 16.30
N GLU A 105 9.75 -12.91 17.44
CA GLU A 105 10.16 -13.62 18.66
C GLU A 105 8.97 -14.24 19.43
N ILE A 106 7.72 -13.89 19.08
CA ILE A 106 6.53 -14.51 19.65
C ILE A 106 6.34 -15.90 19.04
N GLU A 107 5.85 -16.86 19.83
CA GLU A 107 5.57 -18.22 19.34
C GLU A 107 4.65 -18.21 18.11
N GLY A 108 5.15 -18.74 16.99
CA GLY A 108 4.45 -18.74 15.69
C GLY A 108 4.46 -17.40 14.94
N GLY A 109 4.95 -16.32 15.56
CA GLY A 109 5.01 -14.97 15.01
C GLY A 109 5.78 -14.87 13.71
N LYS A 110 6.99 -15.45 13.68
CA LYS A 110 7.83 -15.49 12.47
C LYS A 110 7.09 -16.08 11.26
N LYS A 111 6.54 -17.29 11.39
CA LYS A 111 5.84 -17.98 10.30
C LYS A 111 4.64 -17.17 9.81
N VAL A 112 3.87 -16.62 10.75
CA VAL A 112 2.69 -15.81 10.42
C VAL A 112 3.07 -14.54 9.66
N LEU A 113 4.15 -13.86 10.06
CA LEU A 113 4.64 -12.68 9.35
C LEU A 113 5.24 -13.04 7.98
N GLU A 114 5.96 -14.14 7.87
CA GLU A 114 6.47 -14.67 6.60
C GLU A 114 5.32 -14.96 5.61
N ASP A 115 4.24 -15.60 6.07
CA ASP A 115 3.06 -15.87 5.24
C ASP A 115 2.40 -14.57 4.75
N VAL A 116 2.33 -13.54 5.61
CA VAL A 116 1.82 -12.22 5.22
C VAL A 116 2.73 -11.54 4.21
N GLN A 117 4.05 -11.60 4.39
CA GLN A 117 5.03 -11.02 3.48
C GLN A 117 5.05 -11.73 2.13
N ALA A 118 5.00 -13.06 2.11
CA ALA A 118 4.93 -13.86 0.88
C ALA A 118 3.75 -13.45 0.01
N ASP A 119 2.56 -13.35 0.61
CA ASP A 119 1.35 -12.88 -0.07
C ASP A 119 1.49 -11.47 -0.68
N MET A 120 2.34 -10.61 -0.10
CA MET A 120 2.59 -9.27 -0.62
C MET A 120 3.63 -9.27 -1.73
N LEU A 121 4.71 -10.05 -1.57
CA LEU A 121 5.75 -10.21 -2.59
C LEU A 121 5.16 -10.78 -3.88
N ASP A 122 4.27 -11.77 -3.79
CA ASP A 122 3.58 -12.33 -4.97
C ASP A 122 2.81 -11.26 -5.76
N LYS A 123 2.16 -10.32 -5.07
CA LYS A 123 1.43 -9.23 -5.70
C LYS A 123 2.36 -8.23 -6.36
N LEU A 124 3.46 -7.89 -5.69
CA LEU A 124 4.46 -6.98 -6.20
C LEU A 124 5.14 -7.58 -7.44
N ASP A 125 5.49 -8.85 -7.40
CA ASP A 125 6.06 -9.59 -8.52
C ASP A 125 5.11 -9.65 -9.71
N ALA A 126 3.83 -9.93 -9.48
CA ALA A 126 2.82 -9.92 -10.53
C ALA A 126 2.72 -8.53 -11.19
N TYR A 127 2.78 -7.46 -10.40
CA TYR A 127 2.83 -6.10 -10.91
C TYR A 127 4.10 -5.82 -11.73
N LEU A 128 5.28 -6.15 -11.20
CA LEU A 128 6.57 -5.95 -11.88
C LEU A 128 6.64 -6.70 -13.21
N ARG A 129 6.14 -7.94 -13.26
CA ARG A 129 6.03 -8.73 -14.50
C ARG A 129 5.11 -8.06 -15.53
N LYS A 130 4.01 -7.44 -15.09
CA LYS A 130 3.10 -6.70 -15.97
C LYS A 130 3.75 -5.41 -16.49
N ALA A 131 4.42 -4.66 -15.62
CA ALA A 131 5.15 -3.46 -15.98
C ALA A 131 6.27 -3.75 -16.99
N LYS A 132 7.06 -4.81 -16.77
CA LYS A 132 8.13 -5.25 -17.69
C LYS A 132 7.57 -5.60 -19.08
N ARG A 133 6.46 -6.35 -19.15
CA ARG A 133 5.79 -6.69 -20.42
C ARG A 133 5.34 -5.44 -21.19
N LYS A 134 4.75 -4.47 -20.50
CA LYS A 134 4.31 -3.19 -21.10
C LYS A 134 5.48 -2.36 -21.65
N LYS A 135 6.64 -2.39 -21.00
CA LYS A 135 7.86 -1.72 -21.49
C LYS A 135 8.42 -2.41 -22.74
N LEU A 136 8.49 -3.74 -22.74
CA LEU A 136 8.92 -4.54 -23.90
C LEU A 136 8.01 -4.31 -25.13
N SER A 137 6.69 -4.30 -24.94
CA SER A 137 5.74 -4.06 -26.04
C SER A 137 5.85 -2.64 -26.62
N LYS A 138 6.10 -1.63 -25.79
CA LYS A 138 6.34 -0.26 -26.26
C LYS A 138 7.65 -0.16 -27.04
N SER A 139 8.73 -0.78 -26.56
CA SER A 139 10.04 -0.75 -27.25
C SER A 139 10.00 -1.41 -28.63
N SER A 140 9.22 -2.49 -28.80
CA SER A 140 9.03 -3.15 -30.09
C SER A 140 8.20 -2.32 -31.10
N TYR A 141 7.41 -1.35 -30.63
CA TYR A 141 6.61 -0.47 -31.48
C TYR A 141 7.43 0.72 -32.06
N TYR A 142 8.54 1.09 -31.42
CA TYR A 142 9.45 2.15 -31.89
C TYR A 142 10.61 1.62 -32.76
N GLN A 143 10.61 0.34 -33.10
CA GLN A 143 11.60 -0.30 -33.99
C GLN A 143 11.02 -0.72 -35.35
N ASN A 144 9.78 -0.33 -35.66
CA ASN A 144 9.17 -0.40 -37.00
C ASN A 144 8.77 1.01 -37.46
#